data_AF-A0A0B4BLG2-F1
#
_entry.id   AF-A0A0B4BLG2-F1
#
_cell.length_a   1.000
_cell.length_b   1.000
_cell.length_c   1.000
_cell.angle_alpha   90.00
_cell.angle_beta   90.00
_cell.angle_gamma   90.00
#
_symmetry.space_group_name_H-M   'P 1'
#
loop_
_entity.id
_entity.type
_entity.pdbx_description
1 polymer ?
#
loop_
_entity_poly.entity_id
_entity_poly.type
_entity_poly.pdbx_seq_one_letter_code
_entity_poly.pdbx_strand_id
1 'polypeptide(L)'
;MNVVANILTVMHSETVRLDPDKLTALYEQLGETGAEDVVCRAVEEMAVRLTHCERLWRQNDMMALRKSARSLIAIADQIGMTALAAIANDVTQAIDSEDSPAVAAILFRLMRVGERSLTAVWDEQDMTI
;
A
#
# COMPACT_ATOMS: atom_id res chain seq x y z
N MET A 1 40.16 6.60 19.49
CA MET A 1 39.07 7.58 19.66
C MET A 1 38.00 7.20 18.66
N ASN A 2 36.95 6.48 19.08
CA ASN A 2 35.88 6.02 18.19
C ASN A 2 34.90 7.17 17.99
N VAL A 3 34.84 7.72 16.78
CA VAL A 3 33.79 8.67 16.39
C VAL A 3 32.54 7.85 16.14
N VAL A 4 31.64 7.84 17.12
CA VAL A 4 30.29 7.27 16.95
C VAL A 4 29.57 8.16 15.95
N ALA A 5 29.28 7.63 14.76
CA ALA A 5 28.48 8.34 13.78
C ALA A 5 27.06 8.53 14.35
N ASN A 6 26.68 9.78 14.63
CA ASN A 6 25.29 10.13 14.91
C ASN A 6 24.51 9.98 13.60
N ILE A 7 23.90 8.82 13.40
CA ILE A 7 22.98 8.59 12.28
C ILE A 7 21.67 9.29 12.65
N LEU A 8 21.43 10.44 12.02
CA LEU A 8 20.12 11.11 12.04
C LEU A 8 19.16 10.27 11.19
N THR A 9 18.24 9.56 11.84
CA THR A 9 17.16 8.86 11.14
C THR A 9 16.14 9.89 10.66
N VAL A 10 16.13 10.18 9.36
CA VAL A 10 15.09 10.99 8.72
C VAL A 10 13.90 10.09 8.39
N MET A 11 12.79 10.29 9.10
CA MET A 11 11.53 9.58 8.85
C MET A 11 10.69 10.38 7.85
N HIS A 12 10.59 9.93 6.61
CA HIS A 12 9.68 10.53 5.64
C HIS A 12 8.25 10.06 5.92
N SER A 13 7.34 11.01 6.15
CA SER A 13 5.95 10.73 6.49
C SER A 13 5.04 10.93 5.29
N GLU A 14 4.75 9.84 4.59
CA GLU A 14 3.73 9.76 3.55
C GLU A 14 2.50 9.05 4.11
N THR A 15 1.33 9.71 4.08
CA THR A 15 0.06 9.11 4.50
C THR A 15 -0.82 8.95 3.28
N VAL A 16 -1.36 7.75 3.04
CA VAL A 16 -2.39 7.53 2.01
C VAL A 16 -3.76 7.67 2.67
N ARG A 17 -4.63 8.45 2.04
CA ARG A 17 -6.03 8.55 2.40
C ARG A 17 -6.89 7.95 1.31
N LEU A 18 -8.10 7.59 1.69
CA LEU A 18 -9.14 7.20 0.75
C LEU A 18 -9.57 8.44 -0.03
N ASP A 19 -9.77 8.28 -1.34
CA ASP A 19 -10.37 9.31 -2.18
C ASP A 19 -11.85 9.47 -1.78
N PRO A 20 -12.26 10.64 -1.25
CA PRO A 20 -13.61 10.85 -0.75
C PRO A 20 -14.66 10.72 -1.86
N ASP A 21 -14.35 11.11 -3.10
CA ASP A 21 -15.30 11.03 -4.21
C ASP A 21 -15.57 9.57 -4.59
N LYS A 22 -14.51 8.74 -4.57
CA LYS A 22 -14.64 7.29 -4.80
C LYS A 22 -15.39 6.60 -3.67
N LEU A 23 -15.14 6.97 -2.42
CA LEU A 23 -15.91 6.46 -1.29
C LEU A 23 -17.38 6.85 -1.41
N THR A 24 -17.70 8.13 -1.64
CA THR A 24 -19.09 8.57 -1.82
C THR A 24 -19.79 7.78 -2.92
N ALA A 25 -19.15 7.59 -4.08
CA ALA A 25 -19.70 6.78 -5.15
C ALA A 25 -19.95 5.31 -4.74
N LEU A 26 -19.06 4.73 -3.92
CA LEU A 26 -19.21 3.37 -3.39
C LEU A 26 -20.43 3.28 -2.46
N TYR A 27 -20.59 4.24 -1.55
CA TYR A 27 -21.74 4.34 -0.63
C TYR A 27 -23.05 4.57 -1.38
N GLU A 28 -23.07 5.41 -2.42
CA GLU A 28 -24.25 5.65 -3.26
C GLU A 28 -24.68 4.39 -4.03
N GLN A 29 -23.73 3.57 -4.48
CA GLN A 29 -24.01 2.39 -5.30
C GLN A 29 -24.42 1.17 -4.48
N LEU A 30 -23.79 0.95 -3.32
CA LEU A 30 -23.90 -0.28 -2.54
C LEU A 30 -24.68 -0.11 -1.24
N GLY A 31 -24.98 1.14 -0.86
CA GLY A 31 -25.45 1.46 0.49
C GLY A 31 -24.33 1.31 1.54
N GLU A 32 -24.64 1.70 2.77
CA GLU A 32 -23.70 1.73 3.90
C GLU A 32 -23.04 0.36 4.14
N THR A 33 -23.83 -0.67 4.42
CA THR A 33 -23.32 -2.02 4.71
C THR A 33 -22.51 -2.62 3.54
N GLY A 34 -22.93 -2.36 2.30
CA GLY A 34 -22.23 -2.87 1.13
C GLY A 34 -20.89 -2.17 0.89
N ALA A 35 -20.83 -0.85 1.12
CA ALA A 35 -19.60 -0.09 1.01
C ALA A 35 -18.61 -0.45 2.13
N GLU A 36 -19.08 -0.60 3.37
CA GLU A 36 -18.27 -1.04 4.50
C GLU A 36 -17.64 -2.42 4.28
N ASP A 37 -18.43 -3.39 3.80
CA ASP A 37 -17.92 -4.74 3.47
C ASP A 37 -16.82 -4.69 2.41
N VAL A 38 -17.01 -3.89 1.36
CA VAL A 38 -15.99 -3.70 0.31
C VAL A 38 -14.73 -3.07 0.87
N VAL A 39 -14.85 -2.03 1.70
CA VAL A 39 -13.70 -1.35 2.33
C VAL A 39 -12.95 -2.31 3.24
N CYS A 40 -13.65 -3.02 4.13
CA CYS A 40 -13.06 -3.99 5.04
C CYS A 40 -12.30 -5.07 4.29
N ARG A 41 -12.95 -5.71 3.30
CA ARG A 41 -12.34 -6.76 2.49
C ARG A 41 -11.11 -6.26 1.72
N ALA A 42 -11.19 -5.04 1.17
CA ALA A 42 -10.07 -4.45 0.45
C ALA A 42 -8.86 -4.21 1.39
N VAL A 43 -9.10 -3.69 2.60
CA VAL A 43 -8.08 -3.45 3.62
C VAL A 43 -7.41 -4.76 4.05
N GLU A 44 -8.20 -5.80 4.34
CA GLU A 44 -7.70 -7.13 4.69
C GLU A 44 -6.85 -7.74 3.56
N GLU A 45 -7.36 -7.69 2.32
CA GLU A 45 -6.67 -8.25 1.16
C GLU A 45 -5.36 -7.49 0.87
N MET A 46 -5.34 -6.17 1.05
CA MET A 46 -4.12 -5.37 0.92
C MET A 46 -3.07 -5.76 1.97
N ALA A 47 -3.46 -5.93 3.24
CA ALA A 47 -2.54 -6.35 4.30
C ALA A 47 -1.84 -7.67 3.95
N VAL A 48 -2.62 -8.65 3.47
CA VAL A 48 -2.12 -9.95 3.02
C VAL A 48 -1.15 -9.78 1.84
N ARG A 49 -1.48 -8.94 0.86
CA ARG A 49 -0.63 -8.76 -0.33
C ARG A 49 0.64 -7.97 -0.09
N LEU A 50 0.65 -7.00 0.83
CA LEU A 50 1.87 -6.30 1.24
C LEU A 50 2.88 -7.30 1.82
N THR A 51 2.42 -8.14 2.76
CA THR A 51 3.23 -9.22 3.34
C THR A 51 3.69 -10.21 2.29
N HIS A 52 2.82 -10.54 1.32
CA HIS A 52 3.17 -11.44 0.25
C HIS A 52 4.26 -10.88 -0.67
N CYS A 53 4.19 -9.59 -1.02
CA CYS A 53 5.21 -8.91 -1.83
C CYS A 53 6.58 -8.96 -1.16
N GLU A 54 6.66 -8.66 0.15
CA GLU A 54 7.91 -8.76 0.89
C GLU A 54 8.50 -10.18 0.83
N ARG A 55 7.65 -11.20 1.05
CA ARG A 55 8.08 -12.60 0.99
C ARG A 55 8.64 -12.97 -0.40
N LEU A 56 7.96 -12.57 -1.47
CA LEU A 56 8.39 -12.84 -2.85
C LEU A 56 9.70 -12.15 -3.19
N TRP A 57 9.87 -10.91 -2.73
CA TRP A 57 11.14 -10.19 -2.83
C TRP A 57 12.28 -10.94 -2.13
N ARG A 58 12.09 -11.38 -0.89
CA ARG A 58 13.08 -12.18 -0.15
C ARG A 58 13.41 -13.51 -0.82
N GLN A 59 12.50 -14.07 -1.60
CA GLN A 59 12.67 -15.30 -2.38
C GLN A 59 13.29 -15.05 -3.77
N ASN A 60 13.53 -13.79 -4.14
CA ASN A 60 13.97 -13.36 -5.46
C ASN A 60 13.00 -13.78 -6.61
N ASP A 61 11.71 -13.98 -6.32
CA ASP A 61 10.70 -14.33 -7.33
C ASP A 61 10.05 -13.05 -7.90
N MET A 62 10.77 -12.41 -8.81
CA MET A 62 10.35 -11.13 -9.42
C MET A 62 9.08 -11.26 -10.26
N MET A 63 8.86 -12.41 -10.90
CA MET A 63 7.67 -12.62 -11.72
C MET A 63 6.40 -12.70 -10.86
N ALA A 64 6.44 -13.45 -9.77
CA ALA A 64 5.34 -13.49 -8.83
C ALA A 64 5.18 -12.15 -8.10
N LEU A 65 6.30 -11.49 -7.73
CA LEU A 65 6.28 -10.18 -7.08
C LEU A 65 5.53 -9.17 -7.94
N ARG A 66 5.82 -9.11 -9.24
CA ARG A 66 5.12 -8.23 -10.19
C ARG A 66 3.62 -8.50 -10.23
N LYS A 67 3.20 -9.77 -10.25
CA LYS A 67 1.78 -10.14 -10.24
C LYS A 67 1.10 -9.69 -8.95
N SER A 68 1.76 -9.90 -7.80
CA SER A 68 1.27 -9.48 -6.48
C SER A 68 1.15 -7.95 -6.40
N ALA A 69 2.19 -7.21 -6.80
CA ALA A 69 2.16 -5.75 -6.86
C ALA A 69 1.07 -5.21 -7.80
N ARG A 70 0.89 -5.81 -8.99
CA ARG A 70 -0.18 -5.39 -9.91
C ARG A 70 -1.58 -5.58 -9.33
N SER A 71 -1.76 -6.62 -8.51
CA SER A 71 -3.03 -6.89 -7.86
C SER A 71 -3.31 -5.98 -6.66
N LEU A 72 -2.26 -5.44 -6.01
CA LEU A 72 -2.39 -4.35 -5.03
C LEU A 72 -2.94 -3.07 -5.68
N ILE A 73 -2.50 -2.75 -6.90
CA ILE A 73 -3.02 -1.58 -7.66
C ILE A 73 -4.53 -1.67 -7.76
N ALA A 74 -5.05 -2.80 -8.24
CA ALA A 74 -6.48 -2.98 -8.46
C ALA A 74 -7.31 -2.87 -7.17
N ILE A 75 -6.83 -3.40 -6.04
CA ILE A 75 -7.55 -3.30 -4.76
C ILE A 75 -7.49 -1.88 -4.20
N ALA A 76 -6.31 -1.27 -4.21
CA ALA A 76 -6.14 0.10 -3.74
C ALA A 76 -7.03 1.06 -4.54
N ASP A 77 -7.14 0.87 -5.85
CA ASP A 77 -8.00 1.69 -6.71
C ASP A 77 -9.50 1.50 -6.43
N GLN A 78 -9.91 0.32 -5.99
CA GLN A 78 -11.32 0.00 -5.68
C GLN A 78 -11.88 0.90 -4.57
N ILE A 79 -11.06 1.26 -3.59
CA ILE A 79 -11.47 2.09 -2.45
C ILE A 79 -10.81 3.48 -2.47
N GLY A 80 -10.13 3.83 -3.57
CA GLY A 80 -9.58 5.17 -3.76
C GLY A 80 -8.26 5.45 -3.06
N MET A 81 -7.46 4.44 -2.72
CA MET A 81 -6.09 4.62 -2.22
C MET A 81 -5.10 4.88 -3.37
N THR A 82 -5.31 5.96 -4.13
CA THR A 82 -4.58 6.25 -5.37
C THR A 82 -3.07 6.37 -5.18
N ALA A 83 -2.62 6.94 -4.05
CA ALA A 83 -1.18 7.02 -3.78
C ALA A 83 -0.55 5.65 -3.52
N LEU A 84 -1.26 4.73 -2.86
CA LEU A 84 -0.79 3.36 -2.67
C LEU A 84 -0.76 2.60 -4.01
N ALA A 85 -1.79 2.79 -4.84
CA ALA A 85 -1.86 2.23 -6.18
C ALA A 85 -0.69 2.73 -7.06
N ALA A 86 -0.37 4.02 -7.00
CA ALA A 86 0.75 4.61 -7.71
C ALA A 86 2.11 4.00 -7.29
N ILE A 87 2.36 3.86 -5.98
CA ILE A 87 3.60 3.25 -5.49
C ILE A 87 3.68 1.77 -5.92
N ALA A 88 2.58 1.02 -5.86
CA ALA A 88 2.56 -0.37 -6.33
C ALA A 88 2.81 -0.46 -7.85
N ASN A 89 2.32 0.51 -8.63
CA ASN A 89 2.65 0.64 -10.04
C ASN A 89 4.16 0.92 -10.24
N ASP A 90 4.75 1.81 -9.47
CA ASP A 90 6.19 2.09 -9.51
C ASP A 90 7.02 0.81 -9.26
N VAL A 91 6.58 -0.06 -8.33
CA VAL A 91 7.21 -1.39 -8.13
C VAL A 91 7.14 -2.22 -9.41
N THR A 92 5.99 -2.28 -10.07
CA THR A 92 5.85 -3.07 -11.31
C THR A 92 6.73 -2.53 -12.44
N GLN A 93 6.86 -1.20 -12.56
CA GLN A 93 7.72 -0.56 -13.55
C GLN A 93 9.21 -0.81 -13.28
N ALA A 94 9.63 -0.77 -12.02
CA ALA A 94 11.01 -1.08 -11.64
C ALA A 94 11.35 -2.56 -11.91
N ILE A 95 10.41 -3.48 -11.68
CA ILE A 95 10.58 -4.90 -12.04
C ILE A 95 10.70 -5.05 -13.56
N ASP A 96 9.82 -4.40 -14.32
CA ASP A 96 9.84 -4.44 -15.80
C ASP A 96 11.11 -3.82 -16.39
N SER A 97 11.75 -2.91 -15.66
CA SER A 97 13.02 -2.28 -16.03
C SER A 97 14.25 -3.06 -15.54
N GLU A 98 14.06 -4.19 -14.85
CA GLU A 98 15.11 -5.02 -14.25
C GLU A 98 16.03 -4.26 -13.26
N ASP A 99 15.54 -3.17 -12.66
CA ASP A 99 16.28 -2.33 -11.72
C ASP A 99 16.10 -2.83 -10.28
N SER A 100 16.88 -3.85 -9.90
CA SER A 100 16.79 -4.48 -8.57
C SER A 100 16.95 -3.49 -7.39
N PRO A 101 17.90 -2.53 -7.41
CA PRO A 101 17.95 -1.47 -6.40
C PRO A 101 16.68 -0.62 -6.31
N ALA A 102 16.09 -0.23 -7.45
CA ALA A 102 14.84 0.52 -7.46
C ALA A 102 13.67 -0.32 -6.93
N VAL A 103 13.57 -1.60 -7.32
CA VAL A 103 12.55 -2.52 -6.79
C VAL A 103 12.63 -2.58 -5.27
N ALA A 104 13.83 -2.76 -4.70
CA ALA A 104 14.02 -2.78 -3.25
C ALA A 104 13.53 -1.47 -2.61
N ALA A 105 14.02 -0.33 -3.10
CA ALA A 105 13.72 0.98 -2.53
C ALA A 105 12.21 1.30 -2.54
N ILE A 106 11.56 1.03 -3.67
CA ILE A 106 10.14 1.33 -3.88
C ILE A 106 9.28 0.32 -3.12
N LEU A 107 9.64 -0.97 -3.09
CA LEU A 107 8.89 -1.98 -2.31
C LEU A 107 8.91 -1.68 -0.82
N PHE A 108 10.06 -1.29 -0.24
CA PHE A 108 10.11 -0.91 1.17
C PHE A 108 9.37 0.41 1.44
N ARG A 109 9.31 1.33 0.47
CA ARG A 109 8.40 2.49 0.55
C ARG A 109 6.93 2.03 0.56
N LEU A 110 6.54 1.12 -0.33
CA LEU A 110 5.19 0.55 -0.42
C LEU A 110 4.77 -0.08 0.91
N MET A 111 5.65 -0.88 1.54
CA MET A 111 5.36 -1.49 2.85
C MET A 111 5.12 -0.43 3.93
N ARG A 112 6.05 0.51 4.09
CA ARG A 112 5.94 1.56 5.12
C ARG A 112 4.69 2.41 4.94
N VAL A 113 4.37 2.77 3.70
CA VAL A 113 3.19 3.58 3.37
C VAL A 113 1.92 2.75 3.56
N GLY A 114 1.89 1.52 3.06
CA GLY A 114 0.75 0.61 3.16
C GLY A 114 0.37 0.31 4.61
N GLU A 115 1.31 -0.15 5.43
CA GLU A 115 1.08 -0.46 6.85
C GLU A 115 0.44 0.71 7.59
N ARG A 116 1.02 1.92 7.43
CA ARG A 116 0.50 3.14 8.07
C ARG A 116 -0.89 3.52 7.57
N SER A 117 -1.15 3.33 6.29
CA SER A 117 -2.42 3.72 5.69
C SER A 117 -3.54 2.76 6.10
N LEU A 118 -3.23 1.47 6.22
CA LEU A 118 -4.18 0.49 6.77
C LEU A 118 -4.52 0.81 8.22
N THR A 119 -3.56 1.24 9.05
CA THR A 119 -3.85 1.71 10.42
C THR A 119 -4.73 2.97 10.40
N ALA A 120 -4.42 3.94 9.55
CA ALA A 120 -5.17 5.20 9.48
C ALA A 120 -6.63 5.04 9.04
N VAL A 121 -6.94 4.06 8.17
CA VAL A 121 -8.34 3.76 7.79
C VAL A 121 -9.18 3.36 9.00
N TRP A 122 -8.58 2.64 9.97
CA TRP A 122 -9.27 2.26 11.21
C TRP A 122 -9.37 3.44 12.19
N ASP A 123 -8.33 4.25 12.31
CA ASP A 123 -8.35 5.47 13.14
C ASP A 123 -9.42 6.48 12.66
N GLU A 124 -9.71 6.53 11.36
CA GLU A 124 -10.78 7.36 10.79
C GLU A 124 -12.19 6.79 11.06
N GLN A 125 -12.34 5.46 11.19
CA GLN A 125 -13.61 4.82 11.57
C GLN A 125 -13.92 5.05 13.06
N ASP A 126 -12.92 5.00 13.95
CA ASP A 126 -13.08 5.29 15.38
C ASP A 126 -13.46 6.76 15.67
N MET A 127 -13.35 7.67 14.68
CA MET A 127 -13.77 9.07 14.79
C MET A 127 -15.22 9.31 14.36
N THR A 128 -15.92 8.29 13.89
CA THR A 128 -17.34 8.41 13.53
C THR A 128 -18.18 7.53 14.46
N ILE A 129 -18.72 8.21 15.49
CA ILE A 129 -19.72 7.79 16.52
C ILE A 129 -19.14 7.50 17.91
#